data_AF-A3ZXR5-F1
#
_entry.id   AF-A3ZXR5-F1
#
_cell.length_a   1.000
_cell.length_b   1.000
_cell.length_c   1.000
_cell.angle_alpha   90.00
_cell.angle_beta   90.00
_cell.angle_gamma   90.00
#
_symmetry.space_group_name_H-M   'P 1'
#
loop_
_entity.id
_entity.type
_entity.pdbx_description
1 polymer ?
#
loop_
_entity_poly.entity_id
_entity_poly.type
_entity_poly.pdbx_seq_one_letter_code
_entity_poly.pdbx_strand_id
1 'polypeptide(L)'
;MISAANPILPRSPTSVETTRWGWRFGLSPLLPVLVTIFAPPQLPGWLLMWLLAVTIYLACKWLAWSTTSVKSTIGRNLAYWLAWPGLDALAFLRMETKQPIAAPLAVDWFLAALKTVLGGLLLAAAIAWSERWPPLMVGWLGMWGLILSLHFGLFHLLSCWWRSRGVDAPRLMNAPLAATSISDFWGRRWNIAFRDLTHRFLFRPLAARFSPQWAVMLGFAFSGVVHDFVISYPAGGGYGWPTAYFLLQGGAILLERSRWGKQVSLHRGWRGKMFAAVVLITPLTWLFHRSFVENIIVPMLLALKEIG
;
A
#
# COMPACT_ATOMS: atom_id res chain seq x y z
N MET A 1 27.81 -13.83 -10.64
CA MET A 1 27.73 -13.93 -9.16
C MET A 1 26.78 -12.87 -8.67
N ILE A 2 25.55 -13.25 -8.35
CA ILE A 2 24.47 -12.35 -7.95
C ILE A 2 24.68 -12.05 -6.46
N SER A 3 25.07 -10.82 -6.13
CA SER A 3 25.26 -10.37 -4.75
C SER A 3 23.94 -10.51 -4.00
N ALA A 4 23.94 -11.37 -2.98
CA ALA A 4 22.81 -11.58 -2.09
C ALA A 4 22.49 -10.26 -1.39
N ALA A 5 21.33 -9.68 -1.73
CA ALA A 5 20.78 -8.53 -1.01
C ALA A 5 20.66 -8.90 0.47
N ASN A 6 21.41 -8.19 1.32
CA ASN A 6 21.38 -8.38 2.76
C ASN A 6 19.93 -8.35 3.26
N PRO A 7 19.45 -9.37 3.99
CA PRO A 7 18.11 -9.34 4.55
C PRO A 7 18.05 -8.17 5.54
N ILE A 8 17.16 -7.21 5.27
CA ILE A 8 16.82 -6.16 6.23
C ILE A 8 16.28 -6.88 7.46
N LEU A 9 17.09 -6.97 8.51
CA LEU A 9 16.71 -7.58 9.78
C LEU A 9 15.47 -6.84 10.32
N PRO A 10 14.48 -7.56 10.87
CA PRO A 10 13.34 -6.93 11.50
C PRO A 10 13.84 -6.05 12.65
N ARG A 11 13.55 -4.74 12.59
CA ARG A 11 13.91 -3.78 13.63
C ARG A 11 13.27 -4.22 14.96
N SER A 12 14.07 -4.23 16.03
CA SER A 12 13.56 -4.39 17.39
C SER A 12 12.54 -3.28 17.67
N PRO A 13 11.35 -3.60 18.21
CA PRO A 13 10.38 -2.59 18.57
C PRO A 13 10.97 -1.62 19.60
N THR A 14 11.23 -0.38 19.21
CA THR A 14 11.36 0.70 20.19
C THR A 14 10.02 0.80 20.91
N SER A 15 10.06 0.77 22.24
CA SER A 15 8.93 0.92 23.15
C SER A 15 8.20 2.24 22.88
N VAL A 16 7.24 2.20 21.96
CA VAL A 16 6.23 3.25 21.84
C VAL A 16 5.31 3.01 23.02
N GLU A 17 5.40 3.89 24.02
CA GLU A 17 4.43 3.99 25.10
C GLU A 17 3.03 3.82 24.53
N THR A 18 2.23 3.00 25.19
CA THR A 18 0.79 2.87 24.96
C THR A 18 0.10 4.16 25.43
N THR A 19 0.45 5.30 24.84
CA THR A 19 -0.20 6.57 25.10
C THR A 19 -1.60 6.49 24.50
N ARG A 20 -2.61 6.81 25.31
CA ARG A 20 -4.00 6.95 24.89
C ARG A 20 -4.06 7.77 23.60
N TRP A 21 -4.33 7.12 22.47
CA TRP A 21 -4.41 7.77 21.15
C TRP A 21 -5.49 8.86 21.07
N GLY A 22 -6.39 8.90 22.07
CA GLY A 22 -7.24 10.04 22.40
C GLY A 22 -8.04 10.56 21.21
N TRP A 23 -8.23 11.88 21.18
CA TRP A 23 -8.93 12.58 20.11
C TRP A 23 -8.22 12.50 18.76
N ARG A 24 -6.89 12.30 18.72
CA ARG A 24 -6.10 12.26 17.47
C ARG A 24 -6.48 11.09 16.58
N PHE A 25 -6.73 9.93 17.18
CA PHE A 25 -7.25 8.77 16.46
C PHE A 25 -8.71 9.00 16.03
N GLY A 26 -9.54 9.56 16.91
CA GLY A 26 -10.95 9.85 16.64
C GLY A 26 -11.20 10.88 15.52
N LEU A 27 -10.28 11.83 15.32
CA LEU A 27 -10.37 12.81 14.22
C LEU A 27 -9.86 12.29 12.88
N SER A 28 -9.06 11.22 12.86
CA SER A 28 -8.50 10.70 11.59
C SER A 28 -9.56 10.34 10.54
N PRO A 29 -10.74 9.75 10.84
CA PRO A 29 -11.76 9.51 9.83
C PRO A 29 -12.57 10.75 9.42
N LEU A 30 -12.38 11.93 10.05
CA LEU A 30 -13.24 13.09 9.80
C LEU A 30 -13.21 13.52 8.32
N LEU A 31 -12.02 13.68 7.73
CA LEU A 31 -11.89 14.11 6.34
C LEU A 31 -12.57 13.16 5.32
N PRO A 32 -12.33 11.83 5.34
CA PRO A 32 -13.01 10.94 4.42
C PRO A 32 -14.53 10.92 4.64
N VAL A 33 -15.01 11.05 5.89
CA VAL A 33 -16.45 11.16 6.18
C VAL A 33 -17.03 12.44 5.58
N LEU A 34 -16.35 13.58 5.74
CA LEU A 34 -16.77 14.84 5.13
C LEU A 34 -16.83 14.74 3.60
N VAL A 35 -15.86 14.08 2.96
CA VAL A 35 -15.92 13.83 1.51
C VAL A 35 -17.19 13.05 1.14
N THR A 36 -17.56 12.01 1.89
CA THR A 36 -18.79 11.26 1.58
C THR A 36 -20.08 12.04 1.78
N ILE A 37 -20.11 12.99 2.71
CA ILE A 37 -21.31 13.78 3.00
C ILE A 37 -21.45 14.95 2.01
N PHE A 38 -20.34 15.58 1.65
CA PHE A 38 -20.33 16.85 0.93
C PHE A 38 -19.86 16.73 -0.53
N ALA A 39 -19.45 15.55 -1.01
CA ALA A 39 -19.14 15.35 -2.42
C ALA A 39 -20.38 15.65 -3.28
N PRO A 40 -20.26 16.49 -4.33
CA PRO A 40 -21.37 16.75 -5.25
C PRO A 40 -21.89 15.44 -5.87
N PRO A 41 -23.20 15.25 -6.01
CA PRO A 41 -23.76 14.04 -6.62
C PRO A 41 -23.31 13.78 -8.06
N GLN A 42 -22.93 14.85 -8.78
CA GLN A 42 -22.46 14.78 -10.16
C GLN A 42 -20.95 14.52 -10.28
N LEU A 43 -20.24 14.37 -9.17
CA LEU A 43 -18.80 14.17 -9.18
C LEU A 43 -18.46 12.85 -9.89
N PRO A 44 -17.57 12.84 -10.90
CA PRO A 44 -17.15 11.61 -11.55
C PRO A 44 -16.62 10.60 -10.52
N GLY A 45 -17.04 9.33 -10.63
CA GLY A 45 -16.69 8.30 -9.65
C GLY A 45 -15.17 8.16 -9.43
N TRP A 46 -14.37 8.33 -10.47
CA TRP A 46 -12.91 8.29 -10.36
C TRP A 46 -12.32 9.44 -9.55
N LEU A 47 -12.92 10.63 -9.65
CA LEU A 47 -12.49 11.79 -8.87
C LEU A 47 -12.88 11.60 -7.40
N LEU A 48 -14.09 11.09 -7.14
CA LEU A 48 -14.51 10.71 -5.78
C LEU A 48 -13.57 9.65 -5.17
N MET A 49 -13.22 8.62 -5.93
CA MET A 49 -12.26 7.58 -5.50
C MET A 49 -10.91 8.19 -5.10
N TRP A 50 -10.35 9.08 -5.92
CA TRP A 50 -9.09 9.75 -5.60
C TRP A 50 -9.21 10.68 -4.39
N LEU A 51 -10.31 11.43 -4.24
CA LEU A 51 -10.55 12.27 -3.05
C LEU A 51 -10.60 11.43 -1.77
N LEU A 52 -11.30 10.29 -1.79
CA LEU A 52 -11.33 9.36 -0.66
C LEU A 52 -9.95 8.77 -0.38
N ALA A 53 -9.24 8.31 -1.42
CA ALA A 53 -7.89 7.75 -1.27
C ALA A 53 -6.91 8.78 -0.67
N VAL A 54 -6.92 10.03 -1.16
CA VAL A 54 -6.06 11.11 -0.68
C VAL A 54 -6.43 11.50 0.75
N THR A 55 -7.71 11.64 1.09
CA THR A 55 -8.11 12.02 2.45
C THR A 55 -7.80 10.93 3.48
N ILE A 56 -7.99 9.65 3.14
CA ILE A 56 -7.56 8.53 3.98
C ILE A 56 -6.04 8.52 4.14
N TYR A 57 -5.31 8.73 3.05
CA TYR A 57 -3.85 8.84 3.09
C TYR A 57 -3.39 9.98 4.01
N LEU A 58 -3.97 11.18 3.89
CA LEU A 58 -3.66 12.32 4.74
C LEU A 58 -4.03 12.07 6.20
N ALA A 59 -5.14 11.38 6.47
CA ALA A 59 -5.52 10.94 7.80
C ALA A 59 -4.49 9.98 8.42
N CYS A 60 -4.05 8.98 7.66
CA CYS A 60 -2.98 8.08 8.06
C CYS A 60 -1.66 8.83 8.32
N LYS A 61 -1.32 9.79 7.45
CA LYS A 61 -0.11 10.59 7.55
C LYS A 61 -0.14 11.51 8.77
N TRP A 62 -1.29 12.14 9.04
CA TRP A 62 -1.55 12.92 10.24
C TRP A 62 -1.40 12.08 11.49
N LEU A 63 -1.98 10.88 11.52
CA LEU A 63 -1.90 9.98 12.66
C LEU A 63 -0.45 9.56 12.95
N ALA A 64 0.31 9.17 11.91
CA ALA A 64 1.72 8.85 12.04
C ALA A 64 2.55 10.03 12.55
N TRP A 65 2.32 11.21 11.99
CA TRP A 65 3.05 12.44 12.31
C TRP A 65 2.73 12.95 13.73
N SER A 66 1.45 13.15 14.03
CA SER A 66 0.98 13.74 15.29
C SER A 66 1.29 12.88 16.52
N THR A 67 1.63 11.61 16.33
CA THR A 67 1.97 10.68 17.41
C THR A 67 3.46 10.37 17.48
N THR A 68 4.26 11.13 16.74
CA THR A 68 5.72 11.03 16.72
C THR A 68 6.30 12.26 17.39
N SER A 69 7.03 12.05 18.49
CA SER A 69 7.78 13.10 19.19
C SER A 69 9.27 12.86 18.98
N VAL A 70 9.88 13.64 18.07
CA VAL A 70 11.33 13.64 17.83
C VAL A 70 11.80 15.05 17.47
N LYS A 71 13.08 15.34 17.75
CA LYS A 71 13.72 16.55 17.24
C LYS A 71 13.74 16.53 15.71
N SER A 72 13.22 17.58 15.09
CA SER A 72 13.10 17.76 13.65
C SER A 72 13.07 19.27 13.32
N THR A 73 13.26 19.63 12.05
CA THR A 73 13.17 21.02 11.56
C THR A 73 11.84 21.27 10.85
N ILE A 74 11.45 22.55 10.68
CA ILE A 74 10.25 22.91 9.89
C ILE A 74 10.37 22.36 8.46
N GLY A 75 11.53 22.54 7.82
CA GLY A 75 11.79 22.02 6.47
C GLY A 75 11.64 20.50 6.39
N ARG A 76 12.07 19.75 7.41
CA ARG A 76 11.93 18.30 7.46
C ARG A 76 10.47 17.84 7.63
N ASN A 77 9.69 18.59 8.39
CA ASN A 77 8.25 18.37 8.51
C ASN A 77 7.52 18.65 7.18
N LEU A 78 7.82 19.77 6.52
CA LEU A 78 7.26 20.09 5.20
C LEU A 78 7.64 19.02 4.15
N ALA A 79 8.90 18.59 4.15
CA ALA A 79 9.38 17.51 3.30
C ALA A 79 8.64 16.19 3.53
N TYR A 80 8.39 15.82 4.80
CA TYR A 80 7.60 14.64 5.12
C TYR A 80 6.21 14.73 4.49
N TRP A 81 5.53 15.88 4.65
CA TRP A 81 4.17 16.08 4.14
C TRP A 81 4.08 16.12 2.62
N LEU A 82 4.99 16.83 1.95
CA LEU A 82 4.85 17.16 0.53
C LEU A 82 5.70 16.29 -0.41
N ALA A 83 6.82 15.74 0.07
CA ALA A 83 7.83 15.12 -0.78
C ALA A 83 8.16 13.67 -0.39
N TRP A 84 7.48 13.10 0.60
CA TRP A 84 7.63 11.69 0.97
C TRP A 84 6.27 10.98 1.09
N PRO A 85 6.00 9.94 0.28
CA PRO A 85 4.74 9.19 0.36
C PRO A 85 4.65 8.25 1.57
N GLY A 86 5.76 7.94 2.25
CA GLY A 86 5.75 6.98 3.36
C GLY A 86 5.03 7.47 4.63
N LEU A 87 4.72 6.52 5.51
CA LEU A 87 3.92 6.74 6.74
C LEU A 87 4.71 6.48 8.04
N ASP A 88 6.04 6.29 7.95
CA ASP A 88 6.91 6.21 9.12
C ASP A 88 7.53 7.58 9.41
N ALA A 89 6.77 8.42 10.12
CA ALA A 89 7.23 9.75 10.53
C ALA A 89 8.47 9.69 11.43
N LEU A 90 8.61 8.65 12.26
CA LEU A 90 9.73 8.50 13.17
C LEU A 90 11.04 8.28 12.40
N ALA A 91 11.03 7.37 11.43
CA ALA A 91 12.17 7.13 10.55
C ALA A 91 12.54 8.38 9.76
N PHE A 92 11.54 9.05 9.18
CA PHE A 92 11.81 10.17 8.29
C PHE A 92 12.27 11.44 9.04
N LEU A 93 11.62 11.81 10.15
CA LEU A 93 11.85 13.09 10.84
C LEU A 93 13.08 13.08 11.75
N ARG A 94 13.54 11.91 12.20
CA ARG A 94 14.67 11.80 13.12
C ARG A 94 15.97 12.29 12.44
N MET A 95 16.61 13.28 13.06
CA MET A 95 17.87 13.86 12.58
C MET A 95 19.11 13.07 13.04
N GLU A 96 19.03 12.42 14.21
CA GLU A 96 20.14 11.64 14.77
C GLU A 96 19.89 10.14 14.58
N THR A 97 20.51 9.53 13.57
CA THR A 97 20.50 8.09 13.37
C THR A 97 21.84 7.48 13.77
N LYS A 98 21.84 6.61 14.79
CA LYS A 98 23.03 5.83 15.21
C LYS A 98 23.43 4.77 14.18
N GLN A 99 22.53 4.37 13.30
CA GLN A 99 22.77 3.37 12.27
C GLN A 99 22.97 4.06 10.91
N PRO A 100 24.00 3.68 10.13
CA PRO A 100 24.20 4.23 8.81
C PRO A 100 23.02 3.88 7.90
N ILE A 101 22.46 4.88 7.23
CA ILE A 101 21.42 4.68 6.23
C ILE A 101 22.10 4.21 4.96
N ALA A 102 21.76 3.00 4.50
CA ALA A 102 22.33 2.44 3.29
C ALA A 102 22.01 3.35 2.09
N ALA A 103 23.05 3.89 1.46
CA ALA A 103 22.93 4.66 0.23
C ALA A 103 22.30 3.79 -0.87
N PRO A 104 21.49 4.36 -1.78
CA PRO A 104 20.98 3.63 -2.93
C PRO A 104 22.12 3.24 -3.87
N LEU A 105 22.08 2.03 -4.41
CA LEU A 105 23.02 1.58 -5.43
C LEU A 105 22.62 2.15 -6.81
N ALA A 106 23.55 2.21 -7.76
CA ALA A 106 23.23 2.62 -9.14
C ALA A 106 22.13 1.74 -9.77
N VAL A 107 22.11 0.46 -9.43
CA VAL A 107 21.05 -0.48 -9.86
C VAL A 107 19.68 -0.12 -9.27
N ASP A 108 19.62 0.44 -8.06
CA ASP A 108 18.34 0.85 -7.46
C ASP A 108 17.73 2.01 -8.28
N TRP A 109 18.53 3.02 -8.62
CA TRP A 109 18.14 4.14 -9.47
C TRP A 109 17.69 3.69 -10.85
N PHE A 110 18.49 2.87 -11.52
CA PHE A 110 18.15 2.34 -12.85
C PHE A 110 16.84 1.55 -12.82
N LEU A 111 16.70 0.63 -11.85
CA LEU A 111 15.50 -0.18 -11.71
C LEU A 111 14.26 0.64 -11.33
N ALA A 112 14.41 1.75 -10.60
CA ALA A 112 13.32 2.66 -10.30
C ALA A 112 12.89 3.43 -11.55
N ALA A 113 13.85 4.05 -12.27
CA ALA A 113 13.60 4.78 -13.50
C ALA A 113 12.97 3.90 -14.58
N LEU A 114 13.49 2.68 -14.77
CA LEU A 114 12.95 1.71 -15.73
C LEU A 114 11.48 1.39 -15.44
N LYS A 115 11.11 1.15 -14.17
CA LYS A 115 9.70 0.89 -13.80
C LYS A 115 8.82 2.12 -14.01
N THR A 116 9.33 3.32 -13.70
CA THR A 116 8.62 4.57 -13.96
C THR A 116 8.31 4.73 -15.45
N VAL A 117 9.32 4.57 -16.31
CA VAL A 117 9.18 4.70 -17.76
C VAL A 117 8.27 3.62 -18.33
N LEU A 118 8.50 2.34 -18.01
CA LEU A 118 7.66 1.24 -18.50
C LEU A 118 6.21 1.39 -18.05
N GLY A 119 5.97 1.77 -16.79
CA GLY A 119 4.62 2.03 -16.30
C GLY A 119 3.96 3.22 -17.03
N GLY A 120 4.71 4.28 -17.29
CA GLY A 120 4.24 5.42 -18.07
C GLY A 120 3.88 5.04 -19.51
N LEU A 121 4.71 4.22 -20.16
CA LEU A 121 4.44 3.70 -21.50
C LEU A 121 3.20 2.80 -21.53
N LEU A 122 3.00 1.92 -20.54
CA LEU A 122 1.79 1.10 -20.43
C LEU A 122 0.53 1.97 -20.22
N LEU A 123 0.65 3.02 -19.41
CA LEU A 123 -0.45 3.96 -19.19
C LEU A 123 -0.78 4.75 -20.47
N ALA A 124 0.23 5.26 -21.17
CA ALA A 124 0.06 5.95 -22.44
C ALA A 124 -0.55 5.02 -23.51
N ALA A 125 -0.11 3.76 -23.57
CA ALA A 125 -0.70 2.72 -24.41
C ALA A 125 -2.18 2.49 -24.10
N ALA A 126 -2.55 2.37 -22.82
CA ALA A 126 -3.94 2.20 -22.40
C ALA A 126 -4.82 3.38 -22.84
N ILE A 127 -4.30 4.61 -22.73
CA ILE A 127 -4.99 5.83 -23.17
C ILE A 127 -5.11 5.87 -24.70
N ALA A 128 -4.04 5.58 -25.43
CA ALA A 128 -4.00 5.64 -26.90
C ALA A 128 -4.93 4.60 -27.56
N TRP A 129 -5.09 3.43 -26.95
CA TRP A 129 -5.91 2.34 -27.47
C TRP A 129 -7.26 2.18 -26.76
N SER A 130 -7.67 3.16 -25.94
CA SER A 130 -8.88 3.10 -25.12
C SER A 130 -10.17 2.87 -25.92
N GLU A 131 -10.25 3.38 -27.15
CA GLU A 131 -11.41 3.23 -28.05
C GLU A 131 -11.35 1.95 -28.89
N ARG A 132 -10.17 1.33 -29.03
CA ARG A 132 -9.97 0.18 -29.92
C ARG A 132 -10.07 -1.16 -29.20
N TRP A 133 -9.77 -1.18 -27.90
CA TRP A 133 -9.71 -2.40 -27.11
C TRP A 133 -10.89 -2.51 -26.13
N PRO A 134 -11.27 -3.73 -25.74
CA PRO A 134 -12.32 -3.93 -24.73
C PRO A 134 -12.02 -3.15 -23.44
N PRO A 135 -13.04 -2.50 -22.81
CA PRO A 135 -12.85 -1.67 -21.62
C PRO A 135 -12.08 -2.36 -20.48
N LEU A 136 -12.35 -3.64 -20.24
CA LEU A 136 -11.64 -4.41 -19.22
C LEU A 136 -10.14 -4.52 -19.51
N MET A 137 -9.75 -4.76 -20.75
CA MET A 137 -8.33 -4.85 -21.13
C MET A 137 -7.64 -3.50 -20.96
N VAL A 138 -8.29 -2.42 -21.41
CA VAL A 138 -7.82 -1.04 -21.27
C VAL A 138 -7.62 -0.69 -19.79
N GLY A 139 -8.63 -0.99 -18.96
CA GLY A 139 -8.59 -0.71 -17.53
C GLY A 139 -7.51 -1.50 -16.80
N TRP A 140 -7.34 -2.80 -17.09
CA TRP A 140 -6.25 -3.60 -16.52
C TRP A 140 -4.86 -3.11 -16.95
N LEU A 141 -4.68 -2.77 -18.23
CA LEU A 141 -3.43 -2.21 -18.73
C LEU A 141 -3.10 -0.88 -18.05
N GLY A 142 -4.10 0.00 -17.91
CA GLY A 142 -3.97 1.28 -17.22
C GLY A 142 -3.63 1.12 -15.74
N MET A 143 -4.29 0.20 -15.03
CA MET A 143 -3.95 -0.11 -13.63
C MET A 143 -2.52 -0.63 -13.47
N TRP A 144 -2.07 -1.53 -14.36
CA TRP A 144 -0.69 -2.00 -14.38
C TRP A 144 0.30 -0.87 -14.66
N GLY A 145 -0.02 0.02 -15.60
CA GLY A 145 0.76 1.22 -15.87
C GLY A 145 0.87 2.15 -14.66
N LEU A 146 -0.25 2.42 -13.98
CA LEU A 146 -0.31 3.25 -12.78
C LEU A 146 0.45 2.65 -11.61
N ILE A 147 0.22 1.37 -11.30
CA ILE A 147 0.89 0.74 -10.16
C ILE A 147 2.41 0.65 -10.40
N LEU A 148 2.82 0.31 -11.62
CA LEU A 148 4.23 0.19 -11.97
C LEU A 148 4.93 1.55 -11.98
N SER A 149 4.30 2.57 -12.57
CA SER A 149 4.87 3.92 -12.66
C SER A 149 4.94 4.62 -11.29
N LEU A 150 3.87 4.52 -10.50
CA LEU A 150 3.74 5.22 -9.23
C LEU A 150 4.36 4.44 -8.06
N HIS A 151 3.80 3.28 -7.73
CA HIS A 151 4.14 2.55 -6.50
C HIS A 151 5.51 1.86 -6.59
N PHE A 152 5.83 1.30 -7.76
CA PHE A 152 7.09 0.58 -7.96
C PHE A 152 8.21 1.44 -8.57
N GLY A 153 7.86 2.50 -9.30
CA GLY A 153 8.78 3.43 -9.96
C GLY A 153 9.03 4.70 -9.14
N LEU A 154 8.10 5.66 -9.19
CA LEU A 154 8.27 6.99 -8.60
C LEU A 154 8.55 6.95 -7.10
N PHE A 155 7.82 6.13 -6.32
CA PHE A 155 8.08 6.01 -4.88
C PHE A 155 9.45 5.39 -4.59
N HIS A 156 9.96 4.55 -5.49
CA HIS A 156 11.32 4.02 -5.38
C HIS A 156 12.37 5.09 -5.74
N LEU A 157 12.12 5.94 -6.74
CA LEU A 157 12.97 7.10 -7.04
C LEU A 157 13.03 8.07 -5.86
N LEU A 158 11.89 8.39 -5.24
CA LEU A 158 11.83 9.22 -4.04
C LEU A 158 12.60 8.58 -2.87
N SER A 159 12.46 7.27 -2.68
CA SER A 159 13.22 6.53 -1.66
C SER A 159 14.73 6.65 -1.90
N CYS A 160 15.18 6.50 -3.15
CA CYS A 160 16.59 6.67 -3.50
C CYS A 160 17.06 8.11 -3.23
N TRP A 161 16.28 9.11 -3.66
CA TRP A 161 16.63 10.52 -3.51
C TRP A 161 16.77 10.96 -2.04
N TRP A 162 15.91 10.44 -1.17
CA TRP A 162 15.98 10.70 0.27
C TRP A 162 17.12 9.93 0.93
N ARG A 163 17.29 8.64 0.62
CA ARG A 163 18.39 7.82 1.19
C ARG A 163 19.77 8.33 0.77
N SER A 164 19.92 8.86 -0.44
CA SER A 164 21.17 9.49 -0.88
C SER A 164 21.51 10.77 -0.10
N ARG A 165 20.54 11.34 0.62
CA ARG A 165 20.68 12.51 1.52
C ARG A 165 20.70 12.13 3.00
N GLY A 166 20.93 10.84 3.30
CA GLY A 166 20.98 10.36 4.68
C GLY A 166 19.63 10.40 5.40
N VAL A 167 18.53 10.20 4.68
CA VAL A 167 17.17 10.13 5.24
C VAL A 167 16.67 8.69 5.24
N ASP A 168 16.16 8.22 6.37
CA ASP A 168 15.61 6.87 6.50
C ASP A 168 14.23 6.79 5.82
N ALA A 169 14.27 6.71 4.50
CA ALA A 169 13.13 6.60 3.60
C ALA A 169 13.19 5.26 2.86
N PRO A 170 12.85 4.13 3.53
CA PRO A 170 12.95 2.81 2.92
C PRO A 170 11.98 2.65 1.75
N ARG A 171 12.25 1.66 0.90
CA ARG A 171 11.35 1.31 -0.21
C ARG A 171 9.97 0.94 0.32
N LEU A 172 8.93 1.50 -0.29
CA LEU A 172 7.54 1.19 0.09
C LEU A 172 7.07 -0.17 -0.45
N MET A 173 7.57 -0.54 -1.63
CA MET A 173 7.41 -1.86 -2.24
C MET A 173 8.77 -2.55 -2.30
N ASN A 174 8.94 -3.65 -1.55
CA ASN A 174 10.22 -4.36 -1.43
C ASN A 174 10.19 -5.71 -2.13
N ALA A 175 10.37 -5.69 -3.46
CA ALA A 175 10.34 -6.86 -4.34
C ALA A 175 9.22 -7.87 -3.97
N PRO A 176 7.92 -7.50 -4.05
CA PRO A 176 6.80 -8.36 -3.68
C PRO A 176 6.74 -9.68 -4.45
N LEU A 177 7.13 -9.67 -5.73
CA LEU A 177 7.19 -10.89 -6.56
C LEU A 177 8.24 -11.90 -6.08
N ALA A 178 9.20 -11.48 -5.25
CA ALA A 178 10.17 -12.36 -4.63
C ALA A 178 9.68 -12.98 -3.31
N ALA A 179 8.41 -12.76 -2.94
CA ALA A 179 7.81 -13.35 -1.75
C ALA A 179 7.91 -14.88 -1.78
N THR A 180 8.25 -15.46 -0.64
CA THR A 180 8.34 -16.93 -0.46
C THR A 180 7.10 -17.54 0.18
N SER A 181 6.22 -16.72 0.71
CA SER A 181 4.94 -17.08 1.33
C SER A 181 3.99 -15.87 1.35
N ILE A 182 2.73 -16.08 1.73
CA ILE A 182 1.73 -15.01 1.85
C ILE A 182 2.08 -14.09 3.03
N SER A 183 2.56 -14.66 4.14
CA SER A 183 3.07 -13.86 5.26
C SER A 183 4.24 -12.96 4.85
N ASP A 184 5.14 -13.44 3.99
CA ASP A 184 6.28 -12.65 3.49
C ASP A 184 5.81 -11.50 2.57
N PHE A 185 4.84 -11.78 1.69
CA PHE A 185 4.24 -10.78 0.81
C PHE A 185 3.62 -9.62 1.61
N TRP A 186 2.61 -9.90 2.43
CA TRP A 186 1.87 -8.87 3.18
C TRP A 186 2.66 -8.29 4.36
N GLY A 187 3.56 -9.09 4.96
CA GLY A 187 4.26 -8.70 6.16
C GLY A 187 5.55 -7.93 5.93
N ARG A 188 6.20 -8.07 4.76
CA ARG A 188 7.57 -7.53 4.54
C ARG A 188 7.79 -6.86 3.21
N ARG A 189 6.91 -7.05 2.22
CA ARG A 189 7.22 -6.69 0.84
C ARG A 189 6.20 -5.76 0.21
N TRP A 190 4.92 -5.97 0.47
CA TRP A 190 3.83 -5.16 -0.05
C TRP A 190 3.47 -4.02 0.91
N ASN A 191 3.44 -2.79 0.38
CA ASN A 191 3.00 -1.57 1.08
C ASN A 191 3.51 -1.46 2.53
N ILE A 192 4.83 -1.43 2.67
CA ILE A 192 5.55 -1.38 3.95
C ILE A 192 5.03 -0.25 4.85
N ALA A 193 4.77 0.93 4.28
CA ALA A 193 4.25 2.08 5.00
C ALA A 193 2.88 1.82 5.66
N PHE A 194 1.92 1.29 4.89
CA PHE A 194 0.60 0.97 5.44
C PHE A 194 0.66 -0.20 6.41
N ARG A 195 1.50 -1.20 6.14
CA ARG A 195 1.74 -2.36 7.02
C ARG A 195 2.29 -1.93 8.38
N ASP A 196 3.24 -0.99 8.43
CA ASP A 196 3.78 -0.48 9.70
C ASP A 196 2.76 0.36 10.48
N LEU A 197 2.01 1.21 9.78
CA LEU A 197 0.92 1.98 10.36
C LEU A 197 -0.15 1.06 10.98
N THR A 198 -0.70 0.15 10.19
CA THR A 198 -1.73 -0.79 10.66
C THR A 198 -1.20 -1.70 11.76
N HIS A 199 0.06 -2.11 11.71
CA HIS A 199 0.66 -2.87 12.80
C HIS A 199 0.66 -2.07 14.13
N ARG A 200 1.02 -0.79 14.08
CA ARG A 200 1.07 0.11 15.25
C ARG A 200 -0.32 0.45 15.79
N PHE A 201 -1.24 0.82 14.91
CA PHE A 201 -2.53 1.43 15.30
C PHE A 201 -3.72 0.45 15.33
N LEU A 202 -3.59 -0.72 14.70
CA LEU A 202 -4.67 -1.70 14.60
C LEU A 202 -4.24 -3.05 15.18
N PHE A 203 -3.19 -3.68 14.63
CA PHE A 203 -2.83 -5.05 15.00
C PHE A 203 -2.38 -5.17 16.46
N ARG A 204 -1.47 -4.31 16.94
CA ARG A 204 -1.01 -4.35 18.34
C ARG A 204 -2.13 -4.17 19.36
N PRO A 205 -3.00 -3.14 19.25
CA PRO A 205 -4.15 -3.01 20.13
C PRO A 205 -5.10 -4.20 20.10
N LEU A 206 -5.35 -4.77 18.91
CA LEU A 206 -6.22 -5.94 18.77
C LEU A 206 -5.59 -7.19 19.37
N ALA A 207 -4.30 -7.44 19.14
CA ALA A 207 -3.60 -8.60 19.69
C ALA A 207 -3.45 -8.54 21.23
N ALA A 208 -3.54 -7.36 21.83
CA ALA A 208 -3.59 -7.21 23.28
C ALA A 208 -4.96 -7.58 23.88
N ARG A 209 -6.02 -7.55 23.08
CA ARG A 209 -7.41 -7.82 23.52
C ARG A 209 -7.96 -9.16 23.02
N PHE A 210 -7.46 -9.65 21.89
CA PHE A 210 -7.92 -10.84 21.20
C PHE A 210 -6.75 -11.78 20.93
N SER A 211 -7.05 -13.02 20.55
CA SER A 211 -6.01 -13.97 20.14
C SER A 211 -5.26 -13.46 18.89
N PRO A 212 -3.98 -13.84 18.69
CA PRO A 212 -3.22 -13.45 17.50
C PRO A 212 -3.91 -13.81 16.18
N GLN A 213 -4.72 -14.87 16.17
CA GLN A 213 -5.48 -15.29 15.00
C GLN A 213 -6.60 -14.30 14.67
N TRP A 214 -7.37 -13.88 15.68
CA TRP A 214 -8.39 -12.85 15.55
C TRP A 214 -7.80 -11.51 15.18
N ALA A 215 -6.65 -11.13 15.73
CA ALA A 215 -5.96 -9.89 15.37
C ALA A 215 -5.58 -9.86 13.87
N VAL A 216 -5.16 -11.00 13.30
CA VAL A 216 -4.91 -11.12 11.84
C VAL A 216 -6.22 -10.93 11.07
N MET A 217 -7.26 -11.70 11.39
CA MET A 217 -8.54 -11.64 10.65
C MET A 217 -9.18 -10.26 10.72
N LEU A 218 -9.23 -9.64 11.90
CA LEU A 218 -9.78 -8.30 12.07
C LEU A 218 -8.94 -7.23 11.35
N GLY A 219 -7.62 -7.38 11.33
CA GLY A 219 -6.73 -6.49 10.56
C GLY A 219 -7.03 -6.54 9.06
N PHE A 220 -7.19 -7.75 8.51
CA PHE A 220 -7.55 -7.96 7.12
C PHE A 220 -9.00 -7.54 6.81
N ALA A 221 -9.95 -7.79 7.72
CA ALA A 221 -11.33 -7.34 7.58
C ALA A 221 -11.41 -5.81 7.51
N PHE A 222 -10.71 -5.10 8.41
CA PHE A 222 -10.62 -3.64 8.38
C PHE A 222 -10.01 -3.13 7.07
N SER A 223 -8.91 -3.74 6.61
CA SER A 223 -8.33 -3.41 5.30
C SER A 223 -9.35 -3.61 4.17
N GLY A 224 -10.08 -4.72 4.20
CA GLY A 224 -11.16 -5.04 3.28
C GLY A 224 -12.22 -3.95 3.20
N VAL A 225 -12.77 -3.55 4.35
CA VAL A 225 -13.79 -2.49 4.44
C VAL A 225 -13.28 -1.16 3.90
N VAL A 226 -12.02 -0.80 4.20
CA VAL A 226 -11.40 0.41 3.64
C VAL A 226 -11.31 0.33 2.12
N HIS A 227 -10.98 -0.85 1.56
CA HIS A 227 -10.95 -1.02 0.11
C HIS A 227 -12.34 -1.00 -0.51
N ASP A 228 -13.36 -1.63 0.10
CA ASP A 228 -14.75 -1.47 -0.33
C ASP A 228 -15.19 -0.01 -0.36
N PHE A 229 -14.80 0.76 0.66
CA PHE A 229 -15.13 2.18 0.77
C PHE A 229 -14.43 3.06 -0.28
N VAL A 230 -13.20 2.72 -0.68
CA VAL A 230 -12.45 3.50 -1.67
C VAL A 230 -12.73 3.03 -3.10
N ILE A 231 -12.98 1.73 -3.31
CA ILE A 231 -13.11 1.09 -4.62
C ILE A 231 -14.58 0.92 -4.98
N SER A 232 -15.33 0.16 -4.20
CA SER A 232 -16.68 -0.27 -4.54
C SER A 232 -17.73 0.83 -4.36
N TYR A 233 -17.58 1.68 -3.34
CA TYR A 233 -18.50 2.79 -3.10
C TYR A 233 -18.50 3.82 -4.26
N PRO A 234 -17.36 4.38 -4.71
CA PRO A 234 -17.36 5.29 -5.85
C PRO A 234 -17.74 4.61 -7.17
N ALA A 235 -17.46 3.30 -7.30
CA ALA A 235 -17.81 2.52 -8.48
C ALA A 235 -19.32 2.21 -8.57
N GLY A 236 -20.07 2.40 -7.49
CA GLY A 236 -21.50 2.08 -7.42
C GLY A 236 -21.81 0.58 -7.51
N GLY A 237 -20.86 -0.29 -7.17
CA GLY A 237 -21.03 -1.74 -7.33
C GLY A 237 -19.85 -2.56 -6.83
N GLY A 238 -20.03 -3.88 -6.80
CA GLY A 238 -19.00 -4.82 -6.36
C GLY A 238 -18.77 -4.87 -4.85
N TYR A 239 -19.73 -4.39 -4.05
CA TYR A 239 -19.68 -4.37 -2.60
C TYR A 239 -19.37 -5.75 -1.99
N GLY A 240 -18.44 -5.77 -1.06
CA GLY A 240 -17.99 -6.95 -0.32
C GLY A 240 -16.90 -7.74 -1.03
N TRP A 241 -16.66 -7.55 -2.33
CA TRP A 241 -15.61 -8.29 -3.04
C TRP A 241 -14.19 -7.94 -2.57
N PRO A 242 -13.81 -6.65 -2.39
CA PRO A 242 -12.56 -6.30 -1.72
C PRO A 242 -12.45 -6.90 -0.31
N THR A 243 -13.50 -6.81 0.51
CA THR A 243 -13.49 -7.44 1.84
C THR A 243 -13.28 -8.95 1.79
N ALA A 244 -13.97 -9.65 0.89
CA ALA A 244 -13.78 -11.08 0.69
C ALA A 244 -12.35 -11.42 0.27
N TYR A 245 -11.75 -10.63 -0.63
CA TYR A 245 -10.34 -10.78 -1.02
C TYR A 245 -9.42 -10.70 0.21
N PHE A 246 -9.53 -9.66 1.03
CA PHE A 246 -8.66 -9.51 2.20
C PHE A 246 -8.92 -10.57 3.28
N LEU A 247 -10.17 -10.98 3.51
CA LEU A 247 -10.47 -12.07 4.43
C LEU A 247 -9.83 -13.39 3.99
N LEU A 248 -9.85 -13.68 2.68
CA LEU A 248 -9.15 -14.83 2.10
C LEU A 248 -7.64 -14.74 2.36
N GLN A 249 -7.02 -13.57 2.19
CA GLN A 249 -5.59 -13.37 2.51
C GLN A 249 -5.29 -13.63 4.00
N GLY A 250 -6.14 -13.11 4.91
CA GLY A 250 -6.01 -13.34 6.34
C GLY A 250 -6.12 -14.83 6.69
N GLY A 251 -7.14 -15.51 6.16
CA GLY A 251 -7.34 -16.95 6.33
C GLY A 251 -6.18 -17.77 5.78
N ALA A 252 -5.64 -17.39 4.63
CA ALA A 252 -4.49 -18.06 4.04
C ALA A 252 -3.21 -17.91 4.86
N ILE A 253 -3.00 -16.76 5.52
CA ILE A 253 -1.91 -16.59 6.51
C ILE A 253 -2.12 -17.50 7.72
N LEU A 254 -3.34 -17.66 8.21
CA LEU A 254 -3.64 -18.57 9.32
C LEU A 254 -3.39 -20.04 8.92
N LEU A 255 -3.82 -20.42 7.71
CA LEU A 255 -3.57 -21.75 7.15
C LEU A 255 -2.07 -22.01 7.00
N GLU A 256 -1.31 -21.05 6.43
CA GLU A 256 0.14 -21.10 6.27
C GLU A 256 0.85 -21.35 7.62
N ARG A 257 0.36 -20.71 8.70
CA ARG A 257 0.94 -20.78 10.04
C ARG A 257 0.43 -21.94 10.89
N SER A 258 -0.62 -22.62 10.45
CA SER A 258 -1.19 -23.79 11.13
C SER A 258 -0.18 -24.96 11.17
N ARG A 259 -0.44 -25.95 12.04
CA ARG A 259 0.39 -27.17 12.11
C ARG A 259 0.49 -27.87 10.76
N TRP A 260 -0.65 -28.01 10.08
CA TRP A 260 -0.73 -28.63 8.76
C TRP A 260 0.01 -27.81 7.69
N GLY A 261 -0.20 -26.49 7.65
CA GLY A 261 0.49 -25.60 6.71
C GLY A 261 2.01 -25.64 6.87
N LYS A 262 2.50 -25.78 8.10
CA LYS A 262 3.93 -26.00 8.37
C LYS A 262 4.41 -27.37 7.91
N GLN A 263 3.65 -28.45 8.14
CA GLN A 263 3.97 -29.80 7.70
C GLN A 263 4.13 -29.89 6.18
N VAL A 264 3.22 -29.29 5.42
CA VAL A 264 3.30 -29.29 3.94
C VAL A 264 4.19 -28.17 3.37
N SER A 265 4.85 -27.39 4.23
CA SER A 265 5.77 -26.30 3.89
C SER A 265 5.15 -25.13 3.12
N LEU A 266 3.94 -24.69 3.47
CA LEU A 266 3.33 -23.47 2.89
C LEU A 266 4.05 -22.18 3.27
N HIS A 267 4.82 -22.18 4.36
CA HIS A 267 5.53 -21.00 4.85
C HIS A 267 6.88 -20.74 4.15
N ARG A 268 7.34 -21.64 3.26
CA ARG A 268 8.66 -21.56 2.61
C ARG A 268 8.75 -22.36 1.32
N GLY A 269 9.84 -22.15 0.57
CA GLY A 269 10.16 -22.95 -0.61
C GLY A 269 9.18 -22.76 -1.77
N TRP A 270 9.20 -23.67 -2.74
CA TRP A 270 8.38 -23.56 -3.94
C TRP A 270 6.88 -23.73 -3.67
N ARG A 271 6.50 -24.59 -2.71
CA ARG A 271 5.10 -24.81 -2.31
C ARG A 271 4.50 -23.55 -1.71
N GLY A 272 5.22 -22.88 -0.81
CA GLY A 272 4.79 -21.59 -0.27
C GLY A 272 4.68 -20.50 -1.33
N LYS A 273 5.62 -20.45 -2.28
CA LYS A 273 5.54 -19.52 -3.43
C LYS A 273 4.32 -19.78 -4.30
N MET A 274 4.05 -21.03 -4.68
CA MET A 274 2.88 -21.39 -5.48
C MET A 274 1.58 -21.09 -4.74
N PHE A 275 1.48 -21.47 -3.47
CA PHE A 275 0.33 -21.16 -2.64
C PHE A 275 0.08 -19.66 -2.57
N ALA A 276 1.14 -18.87 -2.33
CA ALA A 276 1.04 -17.42 -2.31
C ALA A 276 0.60 -16.84 -3.65
N ALA A 277 1.19 -17.29 -4.76
CA ALA A 277 0.82 -16.83 -6.10
C ALA A 277 -0.66 -17.12 -6.40
N VAL A 278 -1.14 -18.34 -6.12
CA VAL A 278 -2.54 -18.73 -6.35
C VAL A 278 -3.49 -17.86 -5.53
N VAL A 279 -3.22 -17.70 -4.23
CA VAL A 279 -4.10 -16.94 -3.33
C VAL A 279 -4.06 -15.43 -3.61
N LEU A 280 -2.94 -14.89 -4.08
CA LEU A 280 -2.82 -13.47 -4.42
C LEU A 280 -3.44 -13.14 -5.78
N ILE A 281 -3.21 -13.99 -6.79
CA ILE A 281 -3.52 -13.66 -8.19
C ILE A 281 -4.93 -14.12 -8.58
N THR A 282 -5.36 -15.32 -8.20
CA THR A 282 -6.66 -15.87 -8.62
C THR A 282 -7.85 -14.99 -8.23
N PRO A 283 -7.95 -14.51 -6.97
CA PRO A 283 -9.06 -13.65 -6.56
C PRO A 283 -8.81 -12.17 -6.83
N LEU A 284 -7.83 -11.80 -7.67
CA LEU A 284 -7.47 -10.39 -7.91
C LEU A 284 -8.63 -9.59 -8.53
N THR A 285 -9.50 -10.26 -9.29
CA THR A 285 -10.74 -9.68 -9.83
C THR A 285 -11.81 -9.45 -8.76
N TRP A 286 -11.66 -9.95 -7.53
CA TRP A 286 -12.51 -9.55 -6.41
C TRP A 286 -12.08 -8.18 -5.87
N LEU A 287 -10.76 -7.97 -5.75
CA LEU A 287 -10.22 -6.67 -5.32
C LEU A 287 -10.49 -5.58 -6.36
N PHE A 288 -10.22 -5.87 -7.63
CA PHE A 288 -10.47 -4.97 -8.76
C PHE A 288 -11.61 -5.52 -9.61
N HIS A 289 -12.80 -5.51 -9.03
CA HIS A 289 -14.02 -6.02 -9.68
C HIS A 289 -14.40 -5.22 -10.93
N ARG A 290 -15.20 -5.85 -11.78
CA ARG A 290 -15.61 -5.29 -13.08
C ARG A 290 -16.14 -3.86 -12.99
N SER A 291 -17.05 -3.57 -12.05
CA SER A 291 -17.60 -2.22 -11.87
C SER A 291 -16.51 -1.19 -11.54
N PHE A 292 -15.48 -1.55 -10.79
CA PHE A 292 -14.36 -0.63 -10.54
C PHE A 292 -13.60 -0.35 -11.84
N VAL A 293 -13.26 -1.39 -12.60
CA VAL A 293 -12.52 -1.21 -13.85
C VAL A 293 -13.30 -0.35 -14.85
N GLU A 294 -14.58 -0.65 -15.05
CA GLU A 294 -15.43 -0.01 -16.06
C GLU A 294 -15.97 1.36 -15.63
N ASN A 295 -16.28 1.59 -14.35
CA ASN A 295 -16.87 2.85 -13.90
C ASN A 295 -15.84 3.84 -13.32
N ILE A 296 -14.64 3.36 -12.96
CA ILE A 296 -13.60 4.19 -12.36
C ILE A 296 -12.39 4.32 -13.28
N ILE A 297 -11.73 3.19 -13.58
CA ILE A 297 -10.45 3.25 -14.28
C ILE A 297 -10.62 3.69 -15.73
N VAL A 298 -11.53 3.08 -16.49
CA VAL A 298 -11.72 3.41 -17.90
C VAL A 298 -12.15 4.88 -18.10
N PRO A 299 -13.15 5.42 -17.37
CA PRO A 299 -13.53 6.82 -17.50
C PRO A 299 -12.39 7.79 -17.12
N MET A 300 -11.57 7.44 -16.13
CA MET A 300 -10.38 8.22 -15.80
C MET A 300 -9.38 8.25 -16.96
N LEU A 301 -9.11 7.11 -17.60
CA LEU A 301 -8.20 7.05 -18.75
C LEU A 301 -8.73 7.84 -19.95
N LEU A 302 -10.05 7.83 -20.18
CA LEU A 302 -10.70 8.64 -21.21
C LEU A 302 -10.60 10.13 -20.90
N ALA A 303 -10.85 10.54 -19.65
CA ALA A 303 -10.69 11.93 -19.24
C ALA A 303 -9.23 12.41 -19.40
N LEU A 304 -8.24 11.56 -19.09
CA LEU A 304 -6.83 11.88 -19.34
C LEU A 304 -6.50 12.03 -20.84
N LYS A 305 -7.23 11.32 -21.72
CA LYS A 305 -7.10 11.45 -23.18
C LYS A 305 -7.61 12.81 -23.68
N GLU A 306 -8.65 13.36 -23.05
CA GLU A 306 -9.23 14.65 -23.45
C GLU A 306 -8.38 15.85 -23.02
N ILE A 307 -7.52 15.69 -22.02
CA ILE A 307 -6.68 16.75 -21.46
C ILE A 307 -5.32 16.87 -22.18
N GLY A 308 -4.87 15.81 -22.86
CA GLY A 308 -3.55 15.72 -23.52
C GLY A 308 -3.62 15.60 -25.02
#